data_AF-A0A934MQN5-F1
#
_entry.id   AF-A0A934MQN5-F1
#
_cell.length_a   1.000
_cell.length_b   1.000
_cell.length_c   1.000
_cell.angle_alpha   90.00
_cell.angle_beta   90.00
_cell.angle_gamma   90.00
#
_symmetry.space_group_name_H-M   'P 1'
#
loop_
_entity.id
_entity.type
_entity.pdbx_description
1 polymer ?
#
loop_
_entity_poly.entity_id
_entity_poly.type
_entity_poly.pdbx_seq_one_letter_code
_entity_poly.pdbx_strand_id
1 'polypeptide(L)'
;MAKAIAKCTCQDCGEEFIKTAIKRNRKEADSWEEWTVANSKQCPKCWGAAQRAAEAAAPLTLVVDCDPYGQRIVLQFKGGTEGLKEEIRALGYRWGELPPIGTFGLLSTSRPPLAWHRIIELDQLQTELDKVAGLQPELKNNMTDLDVAFYREIKTRNDAQKTAEEAKKSEIDAQKSAVPRPKVPPKLAGTTWNQKIYGKQGRYRIYPDGVEVNLTDAEADEVREFLAAKAAYKKKIEEIEGNYK
;
A
#
# COMPACT_ATOMS: atom_id res chain seq x y z
N MET A 1 11.39 -16.33 -32.64
CA MET A 1 10.90 -17.13 -31.49
C MET A 1 10.38 -18.46 -32.01
N ALA A 2 10.81 -19.57 -31.44
CA ALA A 2 10.38 -20.92 -31.80
C ALA A 2 9.75 -21.61 -30.59
N LYS A 3 8.66 -22.35 -30.80
CA LYS A 3 8.01 -23.15 -29.76
C LYS A 3 8.67 -24.52 -29.70
N ALA A 4 9.06 -24.93 -28.51
CA ALA A 4 9.63 -26.23 -28.19
C ALA A 4 8.57 -27.10 -27.49
N ILE A 5 8.43 -28.36 -27.87
CA ILE A 5 7.45 -29.31 -27.32
C ILE A 5 8.16 -30.62 -27.01
N ALA A 6 8.34 -30.91 -25.72
CA ALA A 6 8.92 -32.17 -25.25
C ALA A 6 7.82 -33.10 -24.73
N LYS A 7 7.77 -34.33 -25.24
CA LYS A 7 6.93 -35.42 -24.71
C LYS A 7 7.78 -36.23 -23.73
N CYS A 8 7.39 -36.25 -22.47
CA CYS A 8 8.13 -36.91 -21.40
C CYS A 8 7.26 -37.99 -20.76
N THR A 9 7.88 -39.04 -20.25
CA THR A 9 7.19 -40.09 -19.48
C THR A 9 7.56 -39.98 -18.01
N CYS A 10 6.56 -40.01 -17.14
CA CYS A 10 6.80 -39.95 -15.70
C CYS A 10 7.34 -41.28 -15.17
N GLN A 11 8.43 -41.25 -14.40
CA GLN A 11 8.98 -42.45 -13.76
C GLN A 11 8.10 -42.98 -12.62
N ASP A 12 7.37 -42.11 -11.91
CA ASP A 12 6.59 -42.48 -10.73
C ASP A 12 5.22 -43.08 -11.08
N CYS A 13 4.56 -42.62 -12.16
CA CYS A 13 3.21 -43.05 -12.54
C CYS A 13 3.09 -43.60 -13.97
N GLY A 14 4.13 -43.50 -14.79
CA GLY A 14 4.10 -43.95 -16.19
C GLY A 14 3.28 -43.07 -17.15
N GLU A 15 2.57 -42.04 -16.67
CA GLU A 15 1.81 -41.13 -17.56
C GLU A 15 2.75 -40.30 -18.45
N GLU A 16 2.39 -40.18 -19.72
CA GLU A 16 3.01 -39.21 -20.63
C GLU A 16 2.51 -37.79 -20.35
N PHE A 17 3.42 -36.83 -20.30
CA PHE A 17 3.09 -35.42 -20.14
C PHE A 17 3.92 -34.55 -21.09
N ILE A 18 3.36 -33.40 -21.43
CA ILE A 18 3.96 -32.47 -22.39
C ILE A 18 4.49 -31.26 -21.64
N LYS A 19 5.74 -30.88 -21.93
CA LYS A 19 6.32 -29.60 -21.52
C LYS A 19 6.54 -28.72 -22.74
N THR A 20 6.22 -27.44 -22.60
CA THR A 20 6.40 -26.46 -23.67
C THR A 20 7.23 -25.28 -23.21
N ALA A 21 8.11 -24.79 -24.08
CA ALA A 21 8.85 -23.56 -23.86
C ALA A 21 8.91 -22.71 -25.13
N ILE A 22 9.08 -21.40 -24.97
CA ILE A 22 9.34 -20.48 -26.08
C ILE A 22 10.83 -20.12 -26.04
N LYS A 23 11.54 -20.40 -27.13
CA LYS A 23 12.98 -20.14 -27.28
C LYS A 23 13.25 -19.13 -28.38
N ARG A 24 14.48 -18.62 -28.45
CA ARG A 24 14.84 -17.54 -29.39
C ARG A 24 14.82 -18.05 -30.83
N ASN A 25 15.44 -19.22 -31.07
CA ASN A 25 15.60 -19.86 -32.37
C ASN A 25 15.28 -21.38 -32.32
N ARG A 26 15.25 -22.04 -33.48
CA ARG A 26 14.90 -23.48 -33.56
C ARG A 26 15.96 -24.40 -32.96
N LYS A 27 17.25 -24.09 -33.12
CA LYS A 27 18.36 -24.86 -32.54
C LYS A 27 18.28 -24.94 -31.01
N GLU A 28 17.94 -23.83 -30.35
CA GLU A 28 17.69 -23.78 -28.90
C GLU A 28 16.41 -24.52 -28.51
N ALA A 29 15.39 -24.53 -29.38
CA ALA A 29 14.17 -25.30 -29.14
C ALA A 29 14.47 -26.81 -29.17
N ASP A 30 15.19 -27.30 -30.18
CA ASP A 30 15.55 -28.71 -30.33
C ASP A 30 16.46 -29.18 -29.17
N SER A 31 17.50 -28.39 -28.85
CA SER A 31 18.38 -28.69 -27.70
C SER A 31 17.62 -28.70 -26.37
N TRP A 32 16.63 -27.82 -26.21
CA TRP A 32 15.78 -27.83 -25.02
C TRP A 32 14.85 -29.03 -24.97
N GLU A 33 14.31 -29.49 -26.11
CA GLU A 33 13.47 -30.70 -26.19
C GLU A 33 14.27 -31.93 -25.75
N GLU A 34 15.47 -32.14 -26.31
CA GLU A 34 16.37 -33.24 -25.96
C GLU A 34 16.72 -33.24 -24.46
N TRP A 35 17.13 -32.07 -23.93
CA TRP A 35 17.45 -31.92 -22.52
C TRP A 35 16.24 -32.19 -21.61
N THR A 36 15.05 -31.77 -22.03
CA THR A 36 13.82 -31.90 -21.25
C THR A 36 13.38 -33.35 -21.18
N VAL A 37 13.47 -34.11 -22.28
CA VAL A 37 13.20 -35.56 -22.29
C VAL A 37 14.18 -36.31 -21.38
N ALA A 38 15.46 -35.93 -21.38
CA ALA A 38 16.48 -36.57 -20.55
C ALA A 38 16.33 -36.25 -19.04
N ASN A 39 15.88 -35.04 -18.68
CA ASN A 39 15.88 -34.56 -17.28
C ASN A 39 14.51 -34.50 -16.60
N SER A 40 13.41 -34.39 -17.35
CA SER A 40 12.07 -34.27 -16.75
C SER A 40 11.49 -35.64 -16.42
N LYS A 41 11.88 -36.18 -15.26
CA LYS A 41 11.50 -37.53 -14.81
C LYS A 41 10.14 -37.59 -14.10
N GLN A 42 9.61 -36.46 -13.64
CA GLN A 42 8.37 -36.40 -12.86
C GLN A 42 7.31 -35.54 -13.55
N CYS A 43 6.06 -36.03 -13.54
CA CYS A 43 4.92 -35.25 -14.00
C CYS A 43 4.48 -34.23 -12.93
N PRO A 44 3.72 -33.17 -13.32
CA PRO A 44 3.26 -32.15 -12.38
C PRO A 44 2.41 -32.71 -11.22
N LYS A 45 1.63 -33.77 -11.47
CA LYS A 45 0.80 -34.40 -10.43
C LYS A 45 1.65 -35.10 -9.36
N CYS A 46 2.59 -35.95 -9.78
CA CYS A 46 3.49 -36.67 -8.86
C CYS A 46 4.40 -35.70 -8.11
N TRP A 47 4.95 -34.70 -8.80
CA TRP A 47 5.72 -33.65 -8.15
C TRP A 47 4.90 -32.89 -7.11
N GLY A 48 3.66 -32.52 -7.43
CA GLY A 48 2.76 -31.84 -6.49
C GLY A 48 2.30 -32.73 -5.33
N ALA A 49 2.18 -34.04 -5.52
CA ALA A 49 1.89 -34.99 -4.44
C ALA A 49 3.10 -35.15 -3.51
N ALA A 50 4.30 -35.29 -4.06
CA ALA A 50 5.54 -35.36 -3.29
C ALA A 50 5.79 -34.07 -2.50
N GLN A 51 5.55 -32.90 -3.09
CA GLN A 51 5.67 -31.62 -2.39
C GLN A 51 4.67 -31.49 -1.23
N ARG A 52 3.41 -31.86 -1.41
CA ARG A 52 2.42 -31.88 -0.33
C ARG A 52 2.79 -32.87 0.78
N ALA A 53 3.28 -34.05 0.43
CA ALA A 53 3.74 -35.03 1.41
C ALA A 53 4.97 -34.51 2.19
N ALA A 54 5.92 -33.86 1.51
CA ALA A 54 7.08 -33.25 2.15
C ALA A 54 6.68 -32.07 3.06
N GLU A 55 5.73 -31.24 2.64
CA GLU A 55 5.21 -30.14 3.44
C GLU A 55 4.43 -30.64 4.66
N ALA A 56 3.61 -31.68 4.51
CA ALA A 56 2.88 -32.30 5.63
C ALA A 56 3.81 -33.00 6.64
N ALA A 57 4.95 -33.53 6.17
CA ALA A 57 5.98 -34.11 7.03
C ALA A 57 6.86 -33.06 7.71
N ALA A 58 6.93 -31.84 7.16
CA ALA A 58 7.70 -30.76 7.74
C ALA A 58 7.01 -30.20 9.00
N PRO A 59 7.76 -29.92 10.08
CA PRO A 59 7.19 -29.29 11.27
C PRO A 59 6.67 -27.90 10.96
N LEU A 60 5.63 -27.48 11.68
CA LEU A 60 5.13 -26.12 11.60
C LEU A 60 6.22 -25.15 12.05
N THR A 61 6.68 -24.30 11.15
CA THR A 61 7.74 -23.31 11.41
C THR A 61 7.16 -21.90 11.32
N LEU A 62 7.40 -21.09 12.34
CA LEU A 62 7.14 -19.65 12.30
C LEU A 62 8.45 -18.91 12.00
N VAL A 63 8.53 -18.28 10.83
CA VAL A 63 9.66 -17.42 10.49
C VAL A 63 9.31 -15.97 10.83
N VAL A 64 10.20 -15.34 11.59
CA VAL A 64 10.12 -13.92 11.96
C VAL A 64 11.15 -13.16 11.16
N ASP A 65 10.68 -12.26 10.31
CA ASP A 65 11.50 -11.41 9.46
C ASP A 65 11.25 -9.93 9.77
N CYS A 66 12.31 -9.13 9.83
CA CYS A 66 12.21 -7.67 10.06
C CYS A 66 12.52 -6.91 8.77
N ASP A 67 11.65 -5.98 8.40
CA ASP A 67 11.90 -4.98 7.37
C ASP A 67 12.15 -3.61 8.05
N PRO A 68 13.43 -3.26 8.30
CA PRO A 68 13.78 -2.04 9.02
C PRO A 68 13.36 -0.76 8.28
N TYR A 69 13.33 -0.80 6.94
CA TYR A 69 12.98 0.34 6.11
C TYR A 69 11.47 0.54 6.04
N GLY A 70 10.72 -0.55 5.85
CA GLY A 70 9.26 -0.54 5.86
C GLY A 70 8.63 -0.43 7.25
N GLN A 71 9.45 -0.40 8.32
CA GLN A 71 9.01 -0.35 9.72
C GLN A 71 8.00 -1.44 10.10
N ARG A 72 8.17 -2.62 9.51
CA ARG A 72 7.24 -3.75 9.66
C ARG A 72 7.96 -5.05 9.95
N ILE A 73 7.32 -5.90 10.73
CA ILE A 73 7.74 -7.29 10.95
C ILE A 73 6.78 -8.19 10.21
N VAL A 74 7.34 -9.15 9.48
CA VAL A 74 6.59 -10.13 8.71
C VAL A 74 6.72 -11.48 9.43
N LEU A 75 5.59 -11.98 9.89
CA LEU A 75 5.47 -13.32 10.44
C LEU A 75 4.93 -14.22 9.34
N GLN A 76 5.62 -15.32 9.05
CA GLN A 76 5.20 -16.29 8.03
C GLN A 76 5.22 -17.72 8.57
N PHE A 77 4.18 -18.50 8.28
CA PHE A 77 4.15 -19.94 8.58
C PHE A 77 4.63 -20.75 7.37
N LYS A 78 5.43 -21.78 7.65
CA LYS A 78 5.92 -22.76 6.66
C LYS A 78 5.85 -24.16 7.25
N GLY A 79 5.58 -25.16 6.41
CA GLY A 79 5.52 -26.58 6.83
C GLY A 79 4.27 -26.89 7.66
N GLY A 80 3.68 -28.06 7.47
CA GLY A 80 2.60 -28.58 8.31
C GLY A 80 1.31 -27.73 8.37
N THR A 81 1.12 -26.76 7.46
CA THR A 81 0.03 -25.77 7.57
C THR A 81 -1.36 -26.28 7.16
N GLU A 82 -1.44 -27.43 6.49
CA GLU A 82 -2.69 -27.96 5.91
C GLU A 82 -3.72 -28.31 7.00
N GLY A 83 -3.29 -28.91 8.10
CA GLY A 83 -4.17 -29.31 9.21
C GLY A 83 -4.59 -28.16 10.14
N LEU A 84 -3.82 -27.07 10.18
CA LEU A 84 -3.99 -25.95 11.12
C LEU A 84 -4.48 -24.67 10.43
N LYS A 85 -4.94 -24.79 9.19
CA LYS A 85 -5.35 -23.65 8.36
C LYS A 85 -6.40 -22.74 9.02
N GLU A 86 -7.43 -23.33 9.62
CA GLU A 86 -8.52 -22.56 10.23
C GLU A 86 -8.06 -21.88 11.52
N GLU A 87 -7.17 -22.50 12.29
CA GLU A 87 -6.57 -21.91 13.49
C GLU A 87 -5.65 -20.73 13.13
N ILE A 88 -4.78 -20.90 12.13
CA ILE A 88 -3.91 -19.85 11.59
C ILE A 88 -4.76 -18.67 11.08
N ARG A 89 -5.86 -18.96 10.39
CA ARG A 89 -6.80 -17.94 9.91
C ARG A 89 -7.51 -17.22 11.06
N ALA A 90 -7.91 -17.94 12.12
CA ALA A 90 -8.54 -17.36 13.31
C ALA A 90 -7.57 -16.42 14.07
N LEU A 91 -6.26 -16.69 14.03
CA LEU A 91 -5.21 -15.81 14.53
C LEU A 91 -4.99 -14.55 13.65
N GLY A 92 -5.74 -14.39 12.57
CA GLY A 92 -5.68 -13.22 11.69
C GLY A 92 -4.57 -13.24 10.64
N TYR A 93 -3.96 -14.40 10.38
CA TYR A 93 -3.04 -14.57 9.28
C TYR A 93 -3.80 -14.72 7.96
N ARG A 94 -3.20 -14.26 6.87
CA ARG A 94 -3.79 -14.34 5.52
C ARG A 94 -2.86 -15.08 4.57
N TRP A 95 -3.44 -15.89 3.69
CA TRP A 95 -2.71 -16.46 2.57
C TRP A 95 -2.54 -15.41 1.48
N GLY A 96 -1.30 -15.14 1.09
CA GLY A 96 -1.03 -14.19 0.03
C GLY A 96 0.45 -14.04 -0.28
N GLU A 97 0.74 -13.16 -1.23
CA GLU A 97 2.10 -12.79 -1.60
C GLU A 97 2.82 -12.14 -0.43
N LEU A 98 4.00 -12.66 -0.11
CA LEU A 98 4.87 -12.06 0.88
C LEU A 98 5.41 -10.73 0.35
N PRO A 99 5.40 -9.67 1.17
CA PRO A 99 6.06 -8.43 0.77
C PRO A 99 7.56 -8.68 0.54
N PRO A 100 8.23 -7.84 -0.26
CA PRO A 100 9.69 -7.88 -0.34
C PRO A 100 10.27 -7.56 1.05
N ILE A 101 11.07 -8.48 1.57
CA ILE A 101 11.71 -8.36 2.89
C ILE A 101 13.19 -8.00 2.67
N GLY A 102 13.64 -6.92 3.30
CA GLY A 102 15.03 -6.46 3.25
C GLY A 102 15.50 -6.04 1.86
N THR A 103 16.78 -5.68 1.78
CA THR A 103 17.41 -5.13 0.57
C THR A 103 17.40 -6.12 -0.60
N PHE A 104 17.61 -7.41 -0.32
CA PHE A 104 17.59 -8.45 -1.36
C PHE A 104 16.19 -8.80 -1.85
N GLY A 105 15.16 -8.65 -1.01
CA GLY A 105 13.77 -8.78 -1.43
C GLY A 105 13.36 -7.68 -2.41
N LEU A 106 13.82 -6.45 -2.20
CA LEU A 106 13.53 -5.30 -3.08
C LEU A 106 14.17 -5.42 -4.47
N LEU A 107 15.33 -6.09 -4.57
CA LEU A 107 16.06 -6.29 -5.82
C LEU A 107 15.65 -7.56 -6.58
N SER A 108 14.77 -8.39 -6.00
CA SER A 108 14.35 -9.65 -6.61
C SER A 108 13.38 -9.43 -7.77
N THR A 109 13.67 -10.04 -8.91
CA THR A 109 12.77 -10.08 -10.08
C THR A 109 11.87 -11.33 -10.09
N SER A 110 12.03 -12.21 -9.11
CA SER A 110 11.21 -13.42 -8.97
C SER A 110 9.83 -13.07 -8.43
N ARG A 111 8.82 -13.87 -8.79
CA ARG A 111 7.49 -13.73 -8.21
C ARG A 111 7.55 -13.93 -6.69
N PRO A 112 6.88 -13.08 -5.88
CA PRO A 112 6.87 -13.26 -4.44
C PRO A 112 6.29 -14.62 -4.06
N PRO A 113 6.90 -15.34 -3.10
CA PRO A 113 6.35 -16.58 -2.60
C PRO A 113 5.01 -16.32 -1.90
N LEU A 114 4.08 -17.26 -2.02
CA LEU A 114 2.82 -17.23 -1.29
C LEU A 114 3.00 -17.98 0.04
N ALA A 115 2.54 -17.37 1.12
CA ALA A 115 2.54 -17.99 2.44
C ALA A 115 1.41 -17.41 3.30
N TRP A 116 1.09 -18.12 4.38
CA TRP A 116 0.32 -17.57 5.49
C TRP A 116 1.19 -16.53 6.19
N HIS A 117 0.84 -15.26 6.04
CA HIS A 117 1.61 -14.18 6.61
C HIS A 117 0.75 -13.17 7.37
N ARG A 118 1.39 -12.49 8.31
CA ARG A 118 0.83 -11.34 9.02
C ARG A 118 1.91 -10.28 9.17
N ILE A 119 1.51 -9.03 9.01
CA ILE A 119 2.38 -7.87 9.12
C ILE A 119 2.02 -7.14 10.41
N ILE A 120 3.02 -6.90 11.25
CA ILE A 120 2.85 -6.27 12.56
C ILE A 120 3.97 -5.24 12.80
N GLU A 121 3.82 -4.45 13.85
CA GLU A 121 4.87 -3.57 14.37
C GLU A 121 5.72 -4.29 15.43
N LEU A 122 6.94 -3.77 15.68
CA LEU A 122 7.85 -4.35 16.67
C LEU A 122 7.24 -4.46 18.07
N ASP A 123 6.43 -3.48 18.46
CA ASP A 123 5.84 -3.40 19.79
C ASP A 123 4.79 -4.51 20.02
N GLN A 124 4.21 -5.05 18.95
CA GLN A 124 3.19 -6.11 18.99
C GLN A 124 3.78 -7.52 18.90
N LEU A 125 5.08 -7.66 18.65
CA LEU A 125 5.72 -8.95 18.38
C LEU A 125 5.52 -9.95 19.52
N GLN A 126 5.79 -9.54 20.76
CA GLN A 126 5.71 -10.45 21.91
C GLN A 126 4.28 -10.98 22.10
N THR A 127 3.28 -10.11 21.97
CA THR A 127 1.87 -10.48 22.12
C THR A 127 1.43 -11.50 21.05
N GLU A 128 1.95 -11.37 19.83
CA GLU A 128 1.66 -12.32 18.76
C GLU A 128 2.40 -13.66 18.95
N LEU A 129 3.64 -13.64 19.46
CA LEU A 129 4.35 -14.86 19.82
C LEU A 129 3.61 -15.65 20.91
N ASP A 130 3.04 -14.97 21.90
CA ASP A 130 2.27 -15.61 22.98
C ASP A 130 0.98 -16.25 22.45
N LYS A 131 0.29 -15.62 21.49
CA LYS A 131 -0.90 -16.20 20.83
C LYS A 131 -0.54 -17.44 20.01
N VAL A 132 0.59 -17.37 19.31
CA VAL A 132 1.04 -18.44 18.41
C VAL A 132 1.67 -19.61 19.20
N ALA A 133 2.12 -19.38 20.44
CA ALA A 133 2.69 -20.42 21.30
C ALA A 133 1.76 -21.63 21.48
N GLY A 134 0.43 -21.45 21.40
CA GLY A 134 -0.55 -22.54 21.46
C GLY A 134 -0.42 -23.57 20.33
N LEU A 135 0.11 -23.17 19.17
CA LEU A 135 0.35 -24.03 18.01
C LEU A 135 1.72 -24.73 18.07
N GLN A 136 2.56 -24.39 19.04
CA GLN A 136 3.93 -24.91 19.22
C GLN A 136 4.78 -24.96 17.93
N PRO A 137 4.88 -23.86 17.15
CA PRO A 137 5.72 -23.88 15.97
C PRO A 137 7.22 -23.82 16.33
N GLU A 138 8.06 -24.38 15.46
CA GLU A 138 9.49 -24.13 15.48
C GLU A 138 9.76 -22.66 15.11
N LEU A 139 10.38 -21.92 16.02
CA LEU A 139 10.67 -20.51 15.81
C LEU A 139 11.97 -20.33 15.04
N LYS A 140 11.89 -19.71 13.86
CA LYS A 140 13.06 -19.27 13.09
C LYS A 140 13.13 -17.75 13.09
N ASN A 141 14.01 -17.20 13.93
CA ASN A 141 14.26 -15.77 13.95
C ASN A 141 15.33 -15.40 12.91
N ASN A 142 14.96 -14.64 11.88
CA ASN A 142 15.89 -14.10 10.89
C ASN A 142 16.31 -12.65 11.20
N MET A 143 15.83 -12.05 12.30
CA MET A 143 16.21 -10.69 12.67
C MET A 143 17.66 -10.66 13.16
N THR A 144 18.48 -9.85 12.52
CA THR A 144 19.84 -9.56 13.00
C THR A 144 19.84 -8.36 13.94
N ASP A 145 20.86 -8.26 14.80
CA ASP A 145 21.02 -7.11 15.71
C ASP A 145 21.08 -5.78 14.94
N LEU A 146 21.65 -5.81 13.73
CA LEU A 146 21.69 -4.66 12.82
C LEU A 146 20.30 -4.25 12.36
N ASP A 147 19.44 -5.21 12.00
CA ASP A 147 18.07 -4.92 11.57
C ASP A 147 17.28 -4.22 12.68
N VAL A 148 17.42 -4.69 13.93
CA VAL A 148 16.76 -4.10 15.09
C VAL A 148 17.28 -2.68 15.36
N ALA A 149 18.60 -2.46 15.23
CA ALA A 149 19.20 -1.14 15.39
C ALA A 149 18.68 -0.15 14.33
N PHE A 150 18.70 -0.54 13.05
CA PHE A 150 18.17 0.29 11.97
C PHE A 150 16.66 0.55 12.12
N TYR A 151 15.90 -0.46 12.53
CA TYR A 151 14.47 -0.30 12.80
C TYR A 151 14.23 0.82 13.83
N ARG A 152 14.94 0.77 14.96
CA ARG A 152 14.81 1.77 16.03
C ARG A 152 15.19 3.17 15.55
N GLU A 153 16.31 3.30 14.83
CA GLU A 153 16.76 4.59 14.32
C GLU A 153 15.73 5.20 13.35
N ILE A 154 15.23 4.40 12.40
CA ILE A 154 14.23 4.85 11.43
C ILE A 154 12.92 5.22 12.13
N LYS A 155 12.48 4.44 13.13
CA LYS A 155 11.29 4.77 13.94
C LYS A 155 11.42 6.14 14.58
N THR A 156 12.55 6.40 15.27
CA THR A 156 12.79 7.70 15.93
C THR A 156 12.80 8.86 14.93
N ARG A 157 13.36 8.66 13.74
CA ARG A 157 13.39 9.67 12.68
C ARG A 157 11.99 9.97 12.15
N ASN A 158 11.20 8.93 11.90
CA ASN A 158 9.84 9.07 11.38
C ASN A 158 8.91 9.73 12.42
N ASP A 159 9.03 9.35 13.70
CA ASP A 159 8.27 9.97 14.79
C ASP A 159 8.65 11.44 14.97
N ALA A 160 9.93 11.79 14.87
CA ALA A 160 10.40 13.18 14.89
C ALA A 160 9.88 14.00 13.68
N GLN A 161 9.82 13.39 12.49
CA GLN A 161 9.24 14.04 11.31
C GLN A 161 7.74 14.25 11.48
N LYS A 162 7.01 13.23 11.93
CA LYS A 162 5.56 13.30 12.14
C LYS A 162 5.18 14.36 13.17
N THR A 163 5.88 14.41 14.29
CA THR A 163 5.67 15.44 15.33
C THR A 163 5.98 16.85 14.80
N ALA A 164 7.04 17.02 14.00
CA ALA A 164 7.35 18.30 13.37
C ALA A 164 6.28 18.71 12.33
N GLU A 165 5.75 17.78 11.55
CA GLU A 165 4.66 18.03 10.61
C GLU A 165 3.35 18.40 11.31
N GLU A 166 3.00 17.70 12.39
CA GLU A 166 1.84 18.01 13.23
C GLU A 166 1.98 19.38 13.89
N ALA A 167 3.17 19.75 14.37
CA ALA A 167 3.45 21.07 14.90
C ALA A 167 3.28 22.17 13.84
N LYS A 168 3.89 22.02 12.66
CA LYS A 168 3.72 22.96 11.52
C LYS A 168 2.25 23.10 11.13
N LYS A 169 1.52 21.99 11.06
CA LYS A 169 0.08 22.00 10.75
C LYS A 169 -0.71 22.77 11.80
N SER A 170 -0.41 22.56 13.09
CA SER A 170 -1.07 23.28 14.18
C SER A 170 -0.78 24.79 14.17
N GLU A 171 0.44 25.19 13.80
CA GLU A 171 0.83 26.60 13.64
C GLU A 171 0.09 27.24 12.46
N ILE A 172 0.01 26.55 11.33
CA ILE A 172 -0.76 26.99 10.15
C ILE A 172 -2.24 27.15 10.53
N ASP A 173 -2.82 26.18 11.23
CA ASP A 173 -4.22 26.23 11.65
C ASP A 173 -4.48 27.38 12.63
N ALA A 174 -3.55 27.64 13.56
CA ALA A 174 -3.60 28.80 14.45
C ALA A 174 -3.53 30.12 13.66
N GLN A 175 -2.59 30.26 12.71
CA GLN A 175 -2.47 31.45 11.87
C GLN A 175 -3.71 31.67 11.00
N LYS A 176 -4.27 30.60 10.41
CA LYS A 176 -5.52 30.65 9.64
C LYS A 176 -6.72 31.09 10.49
N SER A 177 -6.79 30.62 11.74
CA SER A 177 -7.87 31.00 12.67
C SER A 177 -7.80 32.47 13.09
N ALA A 178 -6.61 33.07 13.13
CA ALA A 178 -6.41 34.47 13.45
C ALA A 178 -6.80 35.43 12.30
N VAL A 179 -6.92 34.93 11.06
CA VAL A 179 -7.35 35.76 9.93
C VAL A 179 -8.89 35.94 9.99
N PRO A 180 -9.40 37.18 10.13
CA PRO A 180 -10.84 37.43 10.21
C PRO A 180 -11.52 37.04 8.91
N ARG A 181 -12.56 36.19 9.02
CA ARG A 181 -13.38 35.80 7.87
C ARG A 181 -14.27 36.97 7.44
N PRO A 182 -14.32 37.32 6.14
CA PRO A 182 -15.19 38.38 5.66
C PRO A 182 -16.66 38.01 5.89
N LYS A 183 -17.45 38.96 6.42
CA LYS A 183 -18.88 38.77 6.67
C LYS A 183 -19.64 38.69 5.35
N VAL A 184 -20.41 37.62 5.15
CA VAL A 184 -21.20 37.42 3.92
C VAL A 184 -22.41 38.35 3.94
N PRO A 185 -22.66 39.14 2.88
CA PRO A 185 -23.86 39.96 2.78
C PRO A 185 -25.15 39.10 2.85
N PRO A 186 -26.23 39.57 3.50
CA PRO A 186 -27.46 38.79 3.69
C PRO A 186 -28.06 38.24 2.40
N LYS A 187 -27.98 39.01 1.30
CA LYS A 187 -28.49 38.62 -0.03
C LYS A 187 -27.68 37.52 -0.72
N LEU A 188 -26.50 37.19 -0.20
CA LEU A 188 -25.58 36.17 -0.74
C LEU A 188 -25.43 34.98 0.23
N ALA A 189 -26.09 35.02 1.38
CA ALA A 189 -26.01 33.97 2.39
C ALA A 189 -26.66 32.68 1.87
N GLY A 190 -25.87 31.61 1.75
CA GLY A 190 -26.35 30.28 1.34
C GLY A 190 -26.51 30.07 -0.17
N THR A 191 -26.23 31.08 -1.00
CA THR A 191 -26.39 31.01 -2.46
C THR A 191 -25.06 30.86 -3.18
N THR A 192 -25.02 30.11 -4.28
CA THR A 192 -23.85 30.03 -5.16
C THR A 192 -23.99 31.06 -6.29
N TRP A 193 -22.94 31.84 -6.59
CA TRP A 193 -23.02 32.87 -7.64
C TRP A 193 -21.66 33.09 -8.29
N ASN A 194 -21.67 33.72 -9.47
CA ASN A 194 -20.49 33.89 -10.32
C ASN A 194 -19.52 35.02 -9.89
N GLN A 195 -19.78 35.68 -8.76
CA GLN A 195 -18.98 36.79 -8.21
C GLN A 195 -18.87 37.99 -9.15
N LYS A 196 -19.78 38.14 -10.12
CA LYS A 196 -19.83 39.26 -11.06
C LYS A 196 -21.07 40.11 -10.79
N ILE A 197 -20.86 41.40 -10.61
CA ILE A 197 -21.94 42.39 -10.54
C ILE A 197 -22.19 42.91 -11.96
N TYR A 198 -23.43 42.85 -12.42
CA TYR A 198 -23.84 43.29 -13.76
C TYR A 198 -24.60 44.61 -13.68
N GLY A 199 -24.51 45.43 -14.73
CA GLY A 199 -25.30 46.65 -14.87
C GLY A 199 -24.53 47.94 -14.63
N LYS A 200 -25.29 49.03 -14.43
CA LYS A 200 -24.80 50.41 -14.30
C LYS A 200 -25.48 51.08 -13.11
N GLN A 201 -24.96 52.24 -12.70
CA GLN A 201 -25.49 53.02 -11.58
C GLN A 201 -27.03 53.17 -11.66
N GLY A 202 -27.71 52.83 -10.57
CA GLY A 202 -29.16 52.74 -10.44
C GLY A 202 -29.82 51.44 -10.94
N ARG A 203 -29.06 50.51 -11.54
CA ARG A 203 -29.56 49.21 -12.06
C ARG A 203 -28.48 48.11 -11.97
N TYR A 204 -28.04 47.78 -10.76
CA TYR A 204 -27.14 46.65 -10.54
C TYR A 204 -27.90 45.33 -10.38
N ARG A 205 -27.29 44.24 -10.85
CA ARG A 205 -27.88 42.90 -10.90
C ARG A 205 -26.85 41.84 -10.56
N ILE A 206 -27.29 40.85 -9.81
CA ILE A 206 -26.54 39.63 -9.51
C ILE A 206 -27.41 38.41 -9.78
N TYR A 207 -26.77 37.27 -9.99
CA TYR A 207 -27.44 36.00 -10.27
C TYR A 207 -27.05 34.92 -9.25
N PRO A 208 -27.49 35.02 -7.99
CA PRO A 208 -27.41 33.92 -7.03
C PRO A 208 -28.30 32.74 -7.49
N ASP A 209 -27.70 31.55 -7.58
CA ASP A 209 -28.33 30.29 -8.02
C ASP A 209 -29.11 30.40 -9.35
N GLY A 210 -28.67 31.32 -10.21
CA GLY A 210 -29.31 31.58 -11.51
C GLY A 210 -30.54 32.49 -11.46
N VAL A 211 -30.92 33.03 -10.29
CA VAL A 211 -32.06 33.94 -10.13
C VAL A 211 -31.59 35.40 -10.20
N GLU A 212 -32.23 36.22 -11.03
CA GLU A 212 -31.92 37.65 -11.15
C GLU A 212 -32.37 38.41 -9.90
N VAL A 213 -31.41 38.97 -9.15
CA VAL A 213 -31.66 39.83 -8.00
C VAL A 213 -31.14 41.22 -8.31
N ASN A 214 -32.01 42.22 -8.21
CA ASN A 214 -31.65 43.62 -8.34
C ASN A 214 -31.00 44.13 -7.05
N LEU A 215 -29.92 44.88 -7.20
CA LEU A 215 -29.20 45.55 -6.11
C LEU A 215 -29.40 47.05 -6.22
N THR A 216 -29.54 47.72 -5.07
CA THR A 216 -29.36 49.16 -5.00
C THR A 216 -27.88 49.53 -5.15
N ASP A 217 -27.58 50.80 -5.41
CA ASP A 217 -26.19 51.26 -5.52
C ASP A 217 -25.41 51.02 -4.22
N ALA A 218 -26.04 51.23 -3.06
CA ALA A 218 -25.45 50.95 -1.75
C ALA A 218 -25.15 49.45 -1.55
N GLU A 219 -26.08 48.57 -1.92
CA GLU A 219 -25.88 47.12 -1.81
C GLU A 219 -24.83 46.60 -2.80
N ALA A 220 -24.69 47.24 -3.96
CA ALA A 220 -23.64 46.90 -4.92
C ALA A 220 -22.25 47.26 -4.39
N ASP A 221 -22.13 48.37 -3.65
CA ASP A 221 -20.87 48.75 -3.00
C ASP A 221 -20.50 47.82 -1.84
N GLU A 222 -21.47 47.40 -1.01
CA GLU A 222 -21.25 46.37 0.03
C GLU A 222 -20.74 45.04 -0.57
N VAL A 223 -21.28 44.62 -1.72
CA VAL A 223 -20.84 43.40 -2.41
C VAL A 223 -19.43 43.56 -2.98
N ARG A 224 -19.04 44.75 -3.47
CA ARG A 224 -17.67 45.03 -3.92
C ARG A 224 -16.68 44.98 -2.77
N GLU A 225 -17.01 45.59 -1.64
CA GLU A 225 -16.18 45.54 -0.42
C GLU A 225 -16.00 44.11 0.08
N PHE A 226 -17.07 43.30 0.06
CA PHE A 226 -17.00 41.88 0.39
C PHE A 226 -16.08 41.10 -0.55
N LEU A 227 -16.16 41.32 -1.87
CA LEU A 227 -15.30 40.65 -2.85
C LEU A 227 -13.83 41.03 -2.65
N ALA A 228 -13.53 42.31 -2.39
CA ALA A 228 -12.18 42.78 -2.07
C ALA A 228 -11.65 42.14 -0.77
N ALA A 229 -12.46 42.10 0.29
CA ALA A 229 -12.11 41.47 1.55
C ALA A 229 -11.89 39.95 1.40
N LYS A 230 -12.70 39.27 0.59
CA LYS A 230 -12.54 37.84 0.26
C LYS A 230 -11.27 37.56 -0.52
N ALA A 231 -10.91 38.41 -1.48
CA ALA A 231 -9.66 38.28 -2.22
C ALA A 231 -8.44 38.48 -1.30
N ALA A 232 -8.48 39.49 -0.43
CA ALA A 232 -7.43 39.74 0.56
C ALA A 232 -7.29 38.58 1.57
N TYR A 233 -8.41 38.01 2.03
CA TYR A 233 -8.45 36.82 2.89
C TYR A 233 -7.80 35.62 2.21
N LYS A 234 -8.17 35.34 0.97
CA LYS A 234 -7.61 34.23 0.18
C LYS A 234 -6.10 34.39 0.00
N LYS A 235 -5.64 35.59 -0.38
CA LYS A 235 -4.20 35.87 -0.54
C LYS A 235 -3.43 35.65 0.76
N LYS A 236 -3.96 36.07 1.92
CA LYS A 236 -3.33 35.82 3.23
C LYS A 236 -3.23 34.34 3.57
N ILE A 237 -4.26 33.54 3.25
CA ILE A 237 -4.19 32.08 3.44
C ILE A 237 -3.13 31.47 2.54
N GLU A 238 -3.10 31.85 1.26
CA GLU A 238 -2.11 31.35 0.30
C GLU A 238 -0.67 31.73 0.72
N GLU A 239 -0.47 32.93 1.27
CA GLU A 239 0.81 33.35 1.85
C GLU A 239 1.19 32.49 3.07
N ILE A 240 0.24 32.23 3.98
CA ILE A 240 0.46 31.33 5.13
C ILE A 240 0.81 29.91 4.66
N GLU A 241 0.11 29.37 3.67
CA GLU A 241 0.41 28.02 3.14
C GLU A 241 1.73 27.98 2.35
N GLY A 242 2.07 29.08 1.66
CA GLY A 242 3.29 29.22 0.88
C GLY A 242 4.56 29.35 1.73
N ASN A 243 4.47 29.98 2.91
CA ASN A 243 5.60 30.15 3.83
C ASN A 243 6.05 28.84 4.52
N TYR A 244 5.28 27.76 4.40
CA TYR A 244 5.54 26.47 5.05
C TYR A 244 5.72 25.30 4.08
N LYS A 245 5.79 25.57 2.77
CA LYS A 245 6.23 24.61 1.74
C LYS A 245 7.75 24.63 1.61
#